data_AF-A0A6G0VPC8-F1
#
_entry.id   AF-A0A6G0VPC8-F1
#
_cell.length_a   1.000
_cell.length_b   1.000
_cell.length_c   1.000
_cell.angle_alpha   90.00
_cell.angle_beta   90.00
_cell.angle_gamma   90.00
#
_symmetry.space_group_name_H-M   'P 1'
#
loop_
_entity.id
_entity.type
_entity.pdbx_description
1 polymer ?
#
loop_
_entity_poly.entity_id
_entity_poly.type
_entity_poly.pdbx_seq_one_letter_code
_entity_poly.pdbx_strand_id
1 'polypeptide(L)'
;FQKTIINYLAFLKVELCKISSRQEELFELLNNYQSSRPLIAPDESNFEIDYFVSNWLICDINGITYMEDKIKSDNSFQKLIVCELARTGGKSLPNMIYKIMKKVFSDKVLTEYTYYGLRNKNNFSILSIN
;
A
#
# COMPACT_ATOMS: atom_id res chain seq x y z
N PHE A 1 41.55 -18.14 -21.29
CA PHE A 1 40.09 -18.32 -21.26
C PHE A 1 39.62 -19.07 -20.02
N GLN A 2 39.99 -20.34 -19.82
CA GLN A 2 39.61 -21.12 -18.62
C GLN A 2 40.01 -20.48 -17.28
N LYS A 3 41.23 -19.97 -17.17
CA LYS A 3 41.72 -19.26 -15.96
C LYS A 3 40.90 -18.02 -15.62
N THR A 4 40.45 -17.30 -16.65
CA THR A 4 39.59 -16.11 -16.50
C THR A 4 38.21 -16.50 -15.99
N ILE A 5 37.62 -17.57 -16.53
CA ILE A 5 36.33 -18.12 -16.08
C ILE A 5 36.41 -18.58 -14.62
N ILE A 6 37.49 -19.27 -14.24
CA ILE A 6 37.72 -19.72 -12.87
C ILE A 6 37.80 -18.53 -11.90
N ASN A 7 38.50 -17.45 -12.30
CA ASN A 7 38.57 -16.24 -11.48
C ASN A 7 37.21 -15.55 -11.33
N TYR A 8 36.40 -15.49 -12.40
CA TYR A 8 35.03 -14.98 -12.31
C TYR A 8 34.14 -15.84 -11.42
N LEU A 9 34.24 -17.16 -11.52
CA LEU A 9 33.50 -18.09 -10.64
C LEU A 9 33.92 -17.93 -9.18
N ALA A 10 35.21 -17.76 -8.90
CA ALA A 10 35.71 -17.51 -7.56
C ALA A 10 35.17 -16.18 -7.00
N PHE A 11 35.16 -15.12 -7.81
CA PHE A 11 34.59 -13.83 -7.43
C PHE A 11 33.08 -13.94 -7.15
N LEU A 12 32.32 -14.59 -8.04
CA LEU A 12 30.89 -14.82 -7.87
C LEU A 12 30.59 -15.62 -6.61
N LYS A 13 31.39 -16.66 -6.32
CA LYS A 13 31.26 -17.44 -5.09
C LYS A 13 31.43 -16.57 -3.85
N VAL A 14 32.42 -15.68 -3.84
CA VAL A 14 32.66 -14.75 -2.73
C VAL A 14 31.48 -13.79 -2.55
N GLU A 15 30.97 -13.21 -3.63
CA GLU A 15 29.82 -12.31 -3.56
C GLU A 15 28.55 -13.03 -3.10
N LEU A 16 28.30 -14.26 -3.56
CA LEU A 16 27.19 -15.10 -3.08
C LEU A 16 27.31 -15.40 -1.59
N CYS A 17 28.50 -15.74 -1.10
CA CYS A 17 28.72 -15.94 0.34
C CYS A 17 28.41 -14.67 1.14
N LYS A 18 28.86 -13.49 0.67
CA LYS A 18 28.55 -12.21 1.34
C LYS A 18 27.06 -11.92 1.39
N ILE A 19 26.34 -12.19 0.30
CA ILE A 19 24.88 -12.01 0.24
C ILE A 19 24.21 -12.96 1.24
N SER A 20 24.60 -14.23 1.26
CA SER A 20 24.06 -15.23 2.20
C SER A 20 24.27 -14.81 3.66
N SER A 21 25.48 -14.37 4.02
CA SER A 21 25.78 -13.93 5.38
C SER A 21 24.94 -12.70 5.79
N ARG A 22 24.74 -11.75 4.88
CA ARG A 22 23.85 -10.59 5.14
C ARG A 22 22.40 -11.00 5.34
N GLN A 23 21.92 -12.02 4.62
CA GLN A 23 20.57 -12.53 4.80
C GLN A 23 20.40 -13.17 6.18
N GLU A 24 21.39 -13.93 6.63
CA GLU A 24 21.39 -14.55 7.95
C GLU A 24 21.38 -13.50 9.08
N GLU A 25 22.19 -12.44 8.95
CA GLU A 25 22.17 -11.30 9.86
C GLU A 25 20.80 -10.59 9.91
N LEU A 26 20.16 -10.40 8.75
CA LEU A 26 18.81 -9.83 8.69
C LEU A 26 17.77 -10.73 9.36
N PHE A 27 17.87 -12.05 9.19
CA PHE A 27 16.98 -13.00 9.87
C PHE A 27 17.15 -12.93 11.39
N GLU A 28 18.38 -12.83 11.90
CA GLU A 28 18.62 -12.66 13.34
C GLU A 28 18.04 -11.35 13.88
N LEU A 29 18.20 -10.24 13.16
CA LEU A 29 17.61 -8.96 13.53
C LEU A 29 16.08 -9.01 13.61
N LEU A 30 15.43 -9.70 12.67
CA LEU A 30 13.97 -9.89 12.66
C LEU A 30 13.49 -10.74 13.85
N ASN A 31 14.19 -11.83 14.15
CA ASN A 31 13.86 -12.69 15.29
C ASN A 31 14.03 -11.96 16.63
N ASN A 32 15.07 -11.13 16.74
CA ASN A 32 15.30 -10.29 17.92
C ASN A 32 14.20 -9.23 18.08
N TYR A 33 13.72 -8.65 16.97
CA TYR A 33 12.60 -7.70 16.97
C TYR A 33 11.29 -8.34 17.43
N GLN A 34 11.01 -9.58 17.02
CA GLN A 34 9.82 -10.31 17.47
C GLN A 34 9.89 -10.66 18.96
N SER A 35 11.08 -10.99 19.45
CA SER A 35 11.31 -11.37 20.85
C SER A 35 11.25 -10.20 21.84
N SER A 36 11.40 -8.97 21.37
CA SER A 36 11.44 -7.75 22.19
C SER A 36 10.14 -6.94 22.17
N ARG A 37 9.07 -7.45 21.56
CA ARG A 37 7.74 -6.81 21.62
C ARG A 37 7.15 -7.00 23.02
N PRO A 38 6.98 -5.93 23.83
CA PRO A 38 6.23 -6.07 25.09
C PRO A 38 4.78 -6.45 24.74
N LEU A 39 4.27 -7.48 25.42
CA LEU A 39 2.85 -7.84 25.46
C LEU A 39 2.06 -6.69 26.10
N ILE A 40 1.84 -5.61 25.36
CA ILE A 40 0.85 -4.61 25.72
C ILE A 40 -0.49 -5.14 25.19
N ALA A 41 -1.46 -5.12 26.09
CA ALA A 41 -2.85 -5.54 25.98
C ALA A 41 -3.50 -5.22 24.62
N PRO A 42 -4.59 -5.94 24.24
CA PRO A 42 -5.33 -5.67 23.01
C PRO A 42 -6.07 -4.33 23.15
N ASP A 43 -5.35 -3.24 22.88
CA ASP A 43 -5.88 -1.89 22.80
C ASP A 43 -6.00 -1.51 21.31
N GLU A 44 -7.15 -0.95 20.96
CA GLU A 44 -7.73 -0.83 19.61
C GLU A 44 -6.97 0.06 18.59
N SER A 45 -5.64 0.14 18.61
CA SER A 45 -4.92 1.13 17.78
C SER A 45 -3.56 0.73 17.23
N ASN A 46 -3.19 -0.56 17.23
CA ASN A 46 -2.05 -1.04 16.44
C ASN A 46 -2.48 -1.49 15.04
N PHE A 47 -3.05 -0.57 14.27
CA PHE A 47 -2.99 -0.69 12.82
C PHE A 47 -1.54 -0.37 12.43
N GLU A 48 -0.67 -1.40 12.38
CA GLU A 48 0.53 -1.30 11.55
C GLU A 48 0.05 -0.81 10.19
N ILE A 49 0.49 0.40 9.81
CA ILE A 49 0.16 1.00 8.53
C ILE A 49 0.73 0.04 7.50
N ASP A 50 -0.13 -0.82 6.97
CA ASP A 50 0.25 -1.77 5.98
C ASP A 50 0.76 -0.98 4.78
N TYR A 51 2.03 -1.21 4.42
CA TYR A 51 2.73 -0.54 3.32
C TYR A 51 1.90 -0.61 2.02
N PHE A 52 1.00 -1.59 1.90
CA PHE A 52 0.03 -1.72 0.82
C PHE A 52 -0.95 -0.56 0.65
N VAL A 53 -1.28 0.24 1.69
CA VAL A 53 -2.18 1.39 1.55
C VAL A 53 -1.49 2.59 0.88
N SER A 54 -0.15 2.59 0.80
CA SER A 54 0.60 3.69 0.19
C SER A 54 0.60 3.68 -1.35
N ASN A 55 0.19 2.59 -2.00
CA ASN A 55 0.27 2.42 -3.45
C ASN A 55 -1.10 2.41 -4.15
N TRP A 56 -2.04 3.16 -3.59
CA TRP A 56 -3.48 2.97 -3.77
C TRP A 56 -4.10 3.76 -4.92
N LEU A 57 -3.40 3.86 -6.04
CA LEU A 57 -3.87 4.57 -7.22
C LEU A 57 -4.88 3.71 -7.99
N ILE A 58 -6.17 3.99 -7.79
CA ILE A 58 -7.24 3.36 -8.58
C ILE A 58 -7.19 3.93 -10.01
N CYS A 59 -6.91 3.06 -10.96
CA CYS A 59 -6.63 3.43 -12.35
C CYS A 59 -7.78 3.17 -13.32
N ASP A 60 -8.73 2.33 -12.96
CA ASP A 60 -9.80 1.86 -13.83
C ASP A 60 -11.06 1.45 -13.06
N ILE A 61 -12.12 1.11 -13.79
CA ILE A 61 -13.39 0.65 -13.23
C ILE A 61 -13.23 -0.63 -12.40
N ASN A 62 -12.37 -1.56 -12.83
CA ASN A 62 -12.16 -2.81 -12.10
C ASN A 62 -11.55 -2.53 -10.72
N GLY A 63 -10.59 -1.59 -10.64
CA GLY A 63 -10.03 -1.14 -9.39
C GLY A 63 -11.07 -0.48 -8.49
N ILE A 64 -12.00 0.31 -9.05
CA ILE A 64 -13.12 0.90 -8.30
C ILE A 64 -14.02 -0.20 -7.73
N THR A 65 -14.42 -1.19 -8.54
CA THR A 65 -15.29 -2.29 -8.09
C THR A 65 -14.61 -3.17 -7.06
N TYR A 66 -13.35 -3.54 -7.29
CA TYR A 66 -12.56 -4.32 -6.33
C TYR A 66 -12.45 -3.61 -4.98
N MET A 67 -12.17 -2.31 -5.02
CA MET A 67 -12.09 -1.48 -3.83
C MET A 67 -13.40 -1.47 -3.06
N GLU A 68 -14.52 -1.26 -3.75
CA GLU A 68 -15.87 -1.26 -3.18
C GLU A 68 -16.19 -2.60 -2.50
N ASP A 69 -15.93 -3.71 -3.19
CA ASP A 69 -16.17 -5.06 -2.67
C ASP A 69 -15.27 -5.37 -1.46
N LYS A 70 -14.02 -4.89 -1.48
CA LYS A 70 -13.07 -5.07 -0.38
C LYS A 70 -13.45 -4.25 0.84
N ILE A 71 -13.91 -3.02 0.67
CA ILE A 71 -14.42 -2.17 1.76
C ILE A 71 -15.65 -2.79 2.41
N LYS A 72 -16.53 -3.41 1.63
CA LYS A 72 -17.73 -4.09 2.14
C LYS A 72 -17.43 -5.40 2.86
N SER A 73 -16.51 -6.19 2.32
CA SER A 73 -16.20 -7.52 2.84
C SER A 73 -15.27 -7.50 4.05
N ASP A 74 -14.39 -6.50 4.17
CA ASP A 74 -13.39 -6.41 5.22
C ASP A 74 -13.50 -5.11 6.03
N ASN A 75 -14.11 -5.20 7.21
CA ASN A 75 -14.25 -4.08 8.15
C ASN A 75 -12.89 -3.60 8.71
N SER A 76 -11.89 -4.49 8.81
CA SER A 76 -10.55 -4.08 9.26
C SER A 76 -9.87 -3.23 8.20
N PHE A 77 -10.01 -3.63 6.93
CA PHE A 77 -9.59 -2.82 5.79
C PHE A 77 -10.34 -1.49 5.75
N GLN A 78 -11.67 -1.47 5.93
CA GLN A 78 -12.43 -0.22 5.99
C GLN A 78 -11.89 0.75 7.06
N LYS A 79 -11.59 0.26 8.27
CA LYS A 79 -11.04 1.09 9.35
C LYS A 79 -9.65 1.65 8.98
N LEU A 80 -8.78 0.84 8.39
CA LEU A 80 -7.47 1.28 7.89
C LEU A 80 -7.58 2.45 6.91
N ILE A 81 -8.52 2.34 5.99
CA ILE A 81 -8.80 3.35 4.97
C ILE A 81 -9.22 4.66 5.60
N VAL A 82 -10.19 4.60 6.51
CA VAL A 82 -10.70 5.78 7.19
C VAL A 82 -9.56 6.47 7.94
N CYS A 83 -8.72 5.71 8.65
CA CYS A 83 -7.55 6.26 9.32
C CYS A 83 -6.57 6.92 8.35
N GLU A 84 -6.27 6.29 7.21
CA GLU A 84 -5.30 6.82 6.24
C GLU A 84 -5.81 8.06 5.49
N LEU A 85 -7.11 8.10 5.17
CA LEU A 85 -7.74 9.27 4.58
C LEU A 85 -7.86 10.41 5.60
N ALA A 86 -8.16 10.11 6.87
CA ALA A 86 -8.19 11.12 7.94
C ALA A 86 -6.82 11.77 8.17
N ARG A 87 -5.72 11.02 7.99
CA ARG A 87 -4.34 11.57 8.02
C ARG A 87 -4.07 12.54 6.87
N THR A 88 -4.83 12.45 5.78
CA THR A 88 -4.67 13.33 4.62
C THR A 88 -5.21 14.72 4.96
N GLY A 89 -4.40 15.51 5.67
CA GLY A 89 -4.77 16.86 6.11
C GLY A 89 -4.70 17.95 5.03
N GLY A 90 -5.33 19.08 5.31
CA GLY A 90 -5.31 20.25 4.45
C GLY A 90 -5.64 21.53 5.21
N LYS A 91 -5.22 22.68 4.67
CA LYS A 91 -5.53 24.00 5.27
C LYS A 91 -7.01 24.38 5.17
N SER A 92 -7.75 23.73 4.28
CA SER A 92 -9.17 23.96 4.03
C SER A 92 -9.82 22.67 3.52
N LEU A 93 -11.14 22.55 3.69
CA LEU A 93 -11.90 21.39 3.22
C LEU A 93 -11.72 21.12 1.71
N PRO A 94 -11.78 22.11 0.80
CA PRO A 94 -11.55 21.84 -0.63
C PRO A 94 -10.16 21.30 -0.93
N ASN A 95 -9.13 21.80 -0.25
CA ASN A 95 -7.76 21.34 -0.42
C ASN A 95 -7.57 19.92 0.15
N MET A 96 -8.25 19.61 1.25
CA MET A 96 -8.27 18.27 1.84
C MET A 96 -8.91 17.26 0.88
N ILE A 97 -10.09 17.57 0.34
CA ILE A 97 -10.79 16.74 -0.66
C ILE A 97 -9.92 16.55 -1.90
N TYR A 98 -9.31 17.61 -2.43
CA TYR A 98 -8.41 17.52 -3.58
C TYR A 98 -7.25 16.54 -3.34
N LYS A 99 -6.60 16.62 -2.17
CA LYS A 99 -5.51 15.71 -1.81
C LYS A 99 -5.96 14.26 -1.68
N ILE A 100 -7.12 14.03 -1.06
CA ILE A 100 -7.72 12.69 -0.96
C ILE A 100 -7.99 12.13 -2.36
N MET A 101 -8.63 12.91 -3.23
CA MET A 101 -8.95 12.49 -4.60
C MET A 101 -7.68 12.15 -5.41
N LYS A 102 -6.65 13.01 -5.33
CA LYS A 102 -5.34 12.78 -5.97
C LYS A 102 -4.60 11.55 -5.43
N LYS A 103 -4.80 11.20 -4.16
CA LYS A 103 -4.15 10.06 -3.51
C LYS A 103 -4.80 8.74 -3.88
N VAL A 104 -6.13 8.72 -3.97
CA VAL A 104 -6.92 7.50 -4.17
C VAL A 104 -7.13 7.19 -5.65
N PHE A 105 -7.25 8.21 -6.51
CA PHE A 105 -7.63 8.01 -7.90
C PHE A 105 -6.59 8.56 -8.86
N SER A 106 -6.40 7.86 -9.98
CA SER A 106 -5.64 8.37 -11.11
C SER A 106 -6.36 9.53 -11.79
N ASP A 107 -5.61 10.40 -12.48
CA ASP A 107 -6.18 11.50 -13.25
C ASP A 107 -7.14 10.99 -14.36
N LYS A 108 -6.93 9.76 -14.85
CA LYS A 108 -7.85 9.09 -15.80
C LYS A 108 -9.23 8.89 -15.17
N VAL A 109 -9.28 8.27 -13.99
CA VAL A 109 -10.55 8.05 -13.28
C VAL A 109 -11.21 9.39 -12.90
N LEU A 110 -10.43 10.36 -12.42
CA LEU A 110 -10.96 11.68 -12.04
C LEU A 110 -11.54 12.47 -13.22
N THR A 111 -11.09 12.19 -14.44
CA THR A 111 -11.63 12.84 -15.65
C THR A 111 -12.85 12.11 -16.21
N GLU A 112 -12.92 10.79 -16.08
CA GLU A 112 -14.01 9.96 -16.61
C GLU A 112 -15.23 9.86 -15.69
N TYR A 113 -15.09 10.22 -14.40
CA TYR A 113 -16.16 10.07 -13.41
C TYR A 113 -16.57 11.41 -12.80
N THR A 114 -17.83 11.49 -12.36
CA THR A 114 -18.35 12.57 -11.52
C THR A 114 -19.31 11.99 -10.50
N TYR A 115 -19.59 12.75 -9.43
CA TYR A 115 -20.44 12.25 -8.36
C TYR A 115 -21.86 11.88 -8.82
N TYR A 116 -22.43 12.58 -9.80
CA TYR A 116 -23.77 12.32 -10.33
C TYR A 116 -23.81 11.88 -11.81
N GLY A 117 -22.66 11.59 -12.42
CA GLY A 117 -22.61 11.22 -13.86
C GLY A 117 -22.91 12.38 -14.83
N LEU A 118 -22.48 13.59 -14.50
CA LEU A 118 -22.70 14.78 -15.33
C LEU A 118 -21.79 14.79 -16.56
N ARG A 119 -22.25 15.41 -17.66
CA ARG A 119 -21.47 15.61 -18.91
C ARG A 119 -21.01 14.30 -19.56
N ASN A 120 -21.88 13.30 -19.61
CA ASN A 120 -21.61 11.95 -20.17
C ASN A 120 -20.46 11.23 -19.46
N LYS A 121 -20.25 11.51 -18.18
CA LYS A 121 -19.26 10.85 -17.34
C LYS A 121 -19.92 9.76 -16.49
N ASN A 122 -19.11 8.82 -16.04
CA ASN A 122 -19.57 7.74 -15.18
C ASN A 122 -19.96 8.28 -13.79
N ASN A 123 -20.90 7.61 -13.13
CA ASN A 123 -21.52 8.07 -11.89
C ASN A 123 -20.94 7.34 -10.66
N PHE A 124 -20.35 8.08 -9.71
CA PHE A 124 -19.90 7.50 -8.44
C PHE A 124 -21.06 7.12 -7.50
N SER A 125 -22.18 7.85 -7.49
CA SER A 125 -23.29 7.61 -6.54
C SER A 125 -23.97 6.25 -6.70
N ILE A 126 -23.74 5.57 -7.82
CA ILE A 126 -24.30 4.25 -8.12
C ILE A 126 -23.43 3.13 -7.54
N LEU A 127 -22.15 3.41 -7.28
CA LEU A 127 -21.25 2.52 -6.56
C LEU A 127 -21.75 2.50 -5.11
N SER A 128 -22.52 1.47 -4.81
CA SER A 128 -23.43 1.46 -3.67
C SER A 128 -22.70 0.90 -2.46
N ILE A 129 -22.39 1.73 -1.47
CA ILE A 129 -22.22 1.25 -0.09
C ILE A 129 -23.64 1.03 0.43
N ASN A 130 -24.16 -0.18 0.30
CA ASN A 130 -25.44 -0.58 0.86
C ASN A 130 -25.19 -1.69 1.88
#